data_AF-A0A9X2FC50-F1
#
_entry.id   AF-A0A9X2FC50-F1
#
_cell.length_a   1.000
_cell.length_b   1.000
_cell.length_c   1.000
_cell.angle_alpha   90.00
_cell.angle_beta   90.00
_cell.angle_gamma   90.00
#
_symmetry.space_group_name_H-M   'P 1'
#
loop_
_entity.id
_entity.type
_entity.pdbx_description
1 polymer ?
#
loop_
_entity_poly.entity_id
_entity_poly.type
_entity_poly.pdbx_seq_one_letter_code
_entity_poly.pdbx_strand_id
1 'polypeptide(L)' 'MLTEREAQRLWQKLFRGQTITSLTLDEASTVIDDLPLDSPVRIRLSTELDELRRMQETSRE' A
#
# COMPACT_ATOMS: atom_id res chain seq x y z
N MET A 1 13.74 1.60 7.36
CA MET A 1 14.06 1.02 6.04
C MET A 1 13.72 -0.46 6.08
N LEU A 2 12.58 -0.82 5.50
CA LEU A 2 12.11 -2.20 5.38
C LEU A 2 12.82 -2.92 4.23
N THR A 3 12.96 -4.24 4.36
CA THR A 3 13.26 -5.08 3.20
C THR A 3 12.00 -5.28 2.35
N GLU A 4 12.19 -5.61 1.08
CA GLU A 4 11.10 -5.94 0.16
C GLU A 4 10.15 -7.03 0.69
N ARG A 5 10.73 -8.05 1.34
CA ARG A 5 9.98 -9.16 1.93
C ARG A 5 9.14 -8.72 3.13
N GLU A 6 9.65 -7.81 3.96
CA GLU A 6 8.92 -7.28 5.10
C GLU A 6 7.78 -6.36 4.66
N ALA A 7 8.04 -5.48 3.70
CA ALA A 7 7.03 -4.61 3.13
C ALA A 7 5.87 -5.41 2.50
N GLN A 8 6.18 -6.45 1.72
CA GLN A 8 5.13 -7.33 1.16
C GLN A 8 4.29 -8.02 2.25
N ARG A 9 4.91 -8.47 3.35
CA ARG A 9 4.18 -9.09 4.47
C ARG A 9 3.26 -8.09 5.16
N LEU A 10 3.74 -6.88 5.40
CA LEU A 10 2.95 -5.80 6.01
C LEU A 10 1.81 -5.38 5.09
N TRP A 11 2.06 -5.24 3.79
CA TRP A 11 1.06 -4.96 2.77
C TRP A 11 -0.06 -6.01 2.78
N GLN A 12 0.29 -7.28 2.70
CA GLN A 12 -0.67 -8.38 2.78
C GLN A 12 -1.46 -8.33 4.09
N LYS A 13 -0.81 -8.04 5.23
CA LYS A 13 -1.49 -7.94 6.52
C LYS A 13 -2.48 -6.76 6.59
N LEU A 14 -2.14 -5.62 5.99
CA LEU A 14 -2.97 -4.43 5.94
C LEU A 14 -4.27 -4.69 5.18
N PHE A 15 -4.20 -5.37 4.03
CA PHE A 15 -5.35 -5.55 3.15
C PHE A 15 -6.06 -6.90 3.28
N ARG A 16 -5.44 -7.92 3.87
CA ARG A 16 -6.05 -9.25 3.97
C ARG A 16 -7.19 -9.27 4.97
N GLY A 17 -8.41 -9.36 4.46
CA GLY A 17 -9.62 -9.55 5.26
C GLY A 17 -10.06 -8.30 6.04
N GLN A 18 -9.49 -7.14 5.71
CA GLN A 18 -9.84 -5.85 6.31
C GLN A 18 -10.57 -4.98 5.29
N THR A 19 -11.47 -4.13 5.76
CA THR A 19 -12.09 -3.09 4.94
C THR A 19 -11.04 -2.07 4.54
N ILE A 20 -10.97 -1.75 3.25
CA ILE A 20 -10.09 -0.71 2.74
C ILE A 20 -10.69 0.63 3.16
N THR A 21 -10.01 1.32 4.07
CA THR A 21 -10.38 2.65 4.56
C THR A 21 -9.28 3.66 4.25
N SER A 22 -9.56 4.95 4.39
CA SER A 22 -8.54 6.00 4.28
C SER A 22 -7.35 5.74 5.22
N LEU A 23 -7.62 5.30 6.44
CA LEU A 23 -6.59 4.96 7.42
C LEU A 23 -5.67 3.83 6.91
N THR A 24 -6.25 2.76 6.34
CA THR A 24 -5.48 1.64 5.79
C THR A 24 -4.60 2.09 4.62
N LEU A 25 -5.07 3.04 3.80
CA LEU A 25 -4.30 3.60 2.68
C LEU A 25 -3.15 4.49 3.15
N ASP A 26 -3.33 5.24 4.25
CA ASP A 26 -2.27 6.05 4.85
C ASP A 26 -1.18 5.17 5.49
N GLU A 27 -1.58 4.10 6.18
CA GLU A 27 -0.65 3.10 6.71
C GLU A 27 0.12 2.40 5.58
N ALA A 28 -0.55 2.06 4.49
CA ALA A 28 0.07 1.48 3.31
C ALA A 28 1.09 2.43 2.64
N SER A 29 0.79 3.73 2.58
CA SER A 29 1.75 4.75 2.12
C SER A 29 3.02 4.76 2.97
N THR A 30 2.86 4.65 4.29
CA THR A 30 4.00 4.63 5.23
C THR A 30 4.91 3.41 5.00
N VAL A 31 4.33 2.24 4.69
CA VAL A 31 5.10 1.02 4.37
C VAL A 31 5.92 1.21 3.08
N ILE A 32 5.37 1.91 2.09
CA ILE A 32 6.06 2.19 0.81
C ILE A 32 7.18 3.21 1.02
N ASP A 33 6.95 4.25 1.84
CA ASP A 33 7.94 5.29 2.09
C ASP A 33 9.16 4.79 2.87
N ASP A 34 9.01 3.69 3.62
CA ASP A 34 10.14 3.04 4.30
C ASP A 34 10.92 2.04 3.42
N LEU A 35 10.58 1.91 2.12
CA LEU A 35 11.37 1.14 1.16
C LEU A 35 12.44 2.00 0.46
N PRO A 36 13.57 1.40 0.03
CA PRO A 36 14.54 2.07 -0.84
C PRO A 36 13.87 2.62 -2.11
N LEU A 37 14.26 3.83 -2.53
CA LEU A 37 13.67 4.52 -3.68
C LEU A 37 13.74 3.69 -4.98
N ASP A 38 14.84 2.97 -5.17
CA ASP A 38 15.09 2.14 -6.36
C ASP A 38 14.52 0.71 -6.24
N SER A 39 13.78 0.41 -5.16
CA SER A 39 13.19 -0.92 -4.98
C SER A 39 12.08 -1.15 -6.01
N PRO A 40 12.13 -2.24 -6.81
CA PRO A 40 11.02 -2.61 -7.69
C PRO A 40 9.72 -2.87 -6.92
N VAL A 41 9.81 -3.34 -5.67
CA VAL A 41 8.64 -3.52 -4.81
C VAL A 41 8.02 -2.18 -4.44
N ARG A 42 8.81 -1.14 -4.18
CA ARG A 42 8.29 0.21 -3.91
C ARG A 42 7.42 0.70 -5.08
N ILE A 43 7.96 0.61 -6.30
CA ILE A 43 7.25 1.03 -7.52
C ILE A 43 5.94 0.26 -7.68
N ARG A 44 5.99 -1.06 -7.50
CA ARG A 44 4.81 -1.91 -7.60
C ARG A 44 3.74 -1.54 -6.57
N LEU A 45 4.11 -1.42 -5.30
CA LEU A 45 3.17 -1.13 -4.22
C LEU A 45 2.60 0.29 -4.33
N SER A 46 3.37 1.26 -4.82
CA SER A 46 2.87 2.61 -5.16
C SER A 46 1.75 2.55 -6.19
N THR A 47 1.95 1.82 -7.29
CA THR A 47 0.92 1.66 -8.32
C THR A 47 -0.33 0.99 -7.76
N GLU A 48 -0.17 -0.09 -6.99
CA GLU A 48 -1.31 -0.76 -6.32
C GLU A 48 -2.05 0.21 -5.38
N LEU A 49 -1.33 1.06 -4.62
CA LEU A 49 -1.94 2.05 -3.73
C LEU A 49 -2.80 3.07 -4.47
N ASP A 50 -2.31 3.58 -5.61
CA ASP A 50 -3.02 4.55 -6.43
C ASP A 50 -4.29 3.96 -7.03
N GLU A 51 -4.27 2.69 -7.46
CA GLU A 51 -5.46 1.99 -7.92
C GLU A 51 -6.50 1.85 -6.80
N LEU A 52 -6.07 1.43 -5.60
CA LEU A 52 -6.95 1.30 -4.43
C LEU A 52 -7.59 2.65 -4.03
N ARG A 53 -6.84 3.75 -4.12
CA ARG A 53 -7.36 5.11 -3.86
C ARG A 53 -8.44 5.50 -4.87
N ARG A 54 -8.20 5.28 -6.17
CA ARG A 54 -9.21 5.56 -7.20
C ARG A 54 -10.46 4.73 -7.01
N MET A 55 -10.33 3.45 -6.66
CA MET A 55 -11.49 2.58 -6.39
C MET A 55 -12.32 3.11 -5.22
N GLN A 56 -11.68 3.64 -4.16
CA GLN A 56 -12.39 4.24 -3.03
C GLN A 56 -13.10 5.54 -3.40
N GLU A 57 -12.50 6.38 -4.25
CA GLU A 57 -13.14 7.60 -4.76
C GLU A 57 -14.36 7.25 -5.63
N THR A 58 -14.21 6.32 -6.59
CA THR A 58 -15.31 5.88 -7.47
C THR A 58 -16.43 5.17 -6.70
N SER A 59 -16.13 4.45 -5.61
CA SER A 59 -17.17 3.79 -4.80
C SER A 59 -18.00 4.76 -3.95
N ARG A 60 -17.62 6.05 -3.91
CA ARG A 60 -18.26 7.08 -3.08
C ARG A 60 -19.24 7.98 -3.87
N GLU A 61 -19.28 7.85 -5.20
CA GLU A 61 -20.23 8.49 -6.12
C GLU A 61 -21.44 7.59 -6.40
#